data_AF-A0A7S1RPZ7-F1
#
_entry.id   AF-A0A7S1RPZ7-F1
#
_cell.length_a   1.000
_cell.length_b   1.000
_cell.length_c   1.000
_cell.angle_alpha   90.00
_cell.angle_beta   90.00
_cell.angle_gamma   90.00
#
_symmetry.space_group_name_H-M   'P 1'
#
loop_
_entity.id
_entity.type
_entity.pdbx_description
1 polymer ?
#
loop_
_entity_poly.entity_id
_entity_poly.type
_entity_poly.pdbx_seq_one_letter_code
_entity_poly.pdbx_strand_id
1 'polypeptide(L)'
;SEAQAHHSKFARWCHSEVLSQTKQRGELLQLRDQVSPPDGDAVLLDSLSQESDALAHSLERKQKEASSLRARQAIASAALGDLKRQVSTLAAVEEELQRRAGSQGGAGKFAGGLQAVRGLLAQARGSQRQAEGEAQEGPESLEEQGRELESNYRSKTSALAQLRAQRRAASIGQSLVLSALEDEDAFLADLQSLCSLGQAAYRRLDEALQPTLRNAAELLTQRTQPA
;
A
#
# COMPACT_ATOMS: atom_id res chain seq x y z
N SER A 1 -37.15 58.52 5.80
CA SER A 1 -35.97 59.24 6.30
C SER A 1 -34.71 58.46 5.94
N GLU A 2 -33.53 59.08 5.98
CA GLU A 2 -32.25 58.43 5.70
C GLU A 2 -31.98 57.21 6.62
N ALA A 3 -32.34 57.30 7.90
CA ALA A 3 -32.26 56.20 8.87
C ALA A 3 -33.02 54.92 8.44
N GLN A 4 -34.21 55.09 7.86
CA GLN A 4 -35.04 53.98 7.39
C GLN A 4 -34.44 53.31 6.14
N ALA A 5 -33.76 54.10 5.30
CA ALA A 5 -32.98 53.57 4.18
C ALA A 5 -31.76 52.77 4.67
N HIS A 6 -31.06 53.20 5.72
CA HIS A 6 -29.96 52.46 6.33
C HIS A 6 -30.41 51.15 6.99
N HIS A 7 -31.53 51.16 7.72
CA HIS A 7 -32.12 49.94 8.29
C HIS A 7 -32.47 48.91 7.20
N SER A 8 -33.12 49.35 6.12
CA SER A 8 -33.47 48.46 5.00
C SER A 8 -32.25 47.89 4.25
N LYS A 9 -31.13 48.63 4.22
CA LYS A 9 -29.86 48.16 3.63
C LYS A 9 -29.21 47.12 4.55
N PHE A 10 -29.14 47.37 5.85
CA PHE A 10 -28.59 46.42 6.82
C PHE A 10 -29.39 45.12 6.86
N ALA A 11 -30.73 45.20 6.89
CA ALA A 11 -31.59 44.01 6.89
C ALA A 11 -31.39 43.15 5.63
N ARG A 12 -31.26 43.79 4.45
CA ARG A 12 -30.98 43.07 3.19
C ARG A 12 -29.59 42.44 3.19
N TRP A 13 -28.58 43.15 3.68
CA TRP A 13 -27.23 42.61 3.82
C TRP A 13 -27.23 41.38 4.74
N CYS A 14 -27.82 41.48 5.93
CA CYS A 14 -27.96 40.37 6.87
C CYS A 14 -28.64 39.15 6.25
N HIS A 15 -29.75 39.36 5.55
CA HIS A 15 -30.47 38.27 4.89
C HIS A 15 -29.61 37.60 3.80
N SER A 16 -28.93 38.40 2.97
CA SER A 16 -28.05 37.91 1.91
C SER A 16 -26.88 37.10 2.47
N GLU A 17 -26.18 37.61 3.48
CA GLU A 17 -25.03 36.93 4.06
C GLU A 17 -25.44 35.63 4.75
N VAL A 18 -26.49 35.64 5.57
CA VAL A 18 -26.95 34.42 6.26
C VAL A 18 -27.35 33.35 5.26
N LEU A 19 -28.03 33.71 4.17
CA LEU A 19 -28.37 32.77 3.10
C LEU A 19 -27.13 32.23 2.39
N SER A 20 -26.15 33.09 2.10
CA SER A 20 -24.90 32.70 1.44
C SER A 20 -24.13 31.67 2.28
N GLN A 21 -23.92 31.96 3.57
CA GLN A 21 -23.24 31.07 4.51
C GLN A 21 -24.03 29.77 4.73
N THR A 22 -25.37 29.84 4.84
CA THR A 22 -26.21 28.63 4.92
C THR A 22 -26.06 27.73 3.69
N LYS A 23 -25.91 28.33 2.50
CA LYS A 23 -25.66 27.58 1.27
C LYS A 23 -24.27 26.94 1.29
N GLN A 24 -23.23 27.68 1.68
CA GLN A 24 -21.87 27.18 1.82
C GLN A 24 -21.79 26.01 2.80
N ARG A 25 -22.44 26.12 3.95
CA ARG A 25 -22.63 25.01 4.89
C ARG A 25 -23.30 23.79 4.24
N GLY A 26 -24.32 24.01 3.42
CA GLY A 26 -24.98 22.95 2.65
C GLY A 26 -24.02 22.23 1.69
N GLU A 27 -23.16 22.97 1.01
CA GLU A 27 -22.12 22.42 0.13
C GLU A 27 -21.08 21.60 0.91
N LEU A 28 -20.65 22.08 2.10
CA LEU A 28 -19.75 21.33 2.99
C LEU A 28 -20.37 20.02 3.50
N LEU A 29 -21.67 20.01 3.82
CA LEU A 29 -22.38 18.79 4.21
C LEU A 29 -22.42 17.77 3.06
N GLN A 30 -22.64 18.22 1.83
CA GLN A 30 -22.57 17.34 0.66
C GLN A 30 -21.16 16.78 0.44
N LEU A 31 -20.13 17.59 0.69
CA LEU A 31 -18.74 17.14 0.58
C LEU A 31 -18.39 16.11 1.66
N ARG A 32 -18.88 16.28 2.89
CA ARG A 32 -18.70 15.30 3.98
C ARG A 32 -19.19 13.92 3.57
N ASP A 33 -20.37 13.86 2.94
CA ASP A 33 -20.99 12.61 2.53
C ASP A 33 -20.21 11.94 1.38
N GLN A 34 -19.50 12.71 0.56
CA GLN A 34 -18.66 12.22 -0.55
C GLN A 34 -17.27 11.72 -0.11
N VAL A 35 -16.75 12.22 1.00
CA VAL A 35 -15.37 11.95 1.45
C VAL A 35 -15.31 10.79 2.47
N SER A 36 -16.45 10.18 2.78
CA SER A 36 -16.49 9.01 3.66
C SER A 36 -15.78 7.81 3.01
N PRO A 37 -14.92 7.09 3.76
CA PRO A 37 -14.29 5.88 3.24
C PRO A 37 -15.35 4.83 2.87
N PRO A 38 -15.16 4.05 1.79
CA PRO A 38 -16.09 3.00 1.41
C PRO A 38 -16.28 1.98 2.54
N ASP A 39 -17.54 1.60 2.78
CA ASP A 39 -17.86 0.51 3.70
C ASP A 39 -17.24 -0.81 3.19
N GLY A 40 -16.58 -1.55 4.08
CA GLY A 40 -15.97 -2.86 3.78
C GLY A 40 -14.46 -2.85 3.52
N ASP A 41 -13.84 -1.66 3.36
CA ASP A 41 -12.39 -1.54 3.12
C ASP A 41 -11.53 -2.14 4.24
N ALA A 42 -12.02 -2.14 5.49
CA ALA A 42 -11.28 -2.70 6.62
C ALA A 42 -11.11 -4.23 6.52
N VAL A 43 -12.17 -4.93 6.09
CA VAL A 43 -12.14 -6.39 5.91
C VAL A 43 -11.28 -6.75 4.70
N LEU A 44 -11.39 -5.98 3.61
CA LEU A 44 -10.56 -6.16 2.43
C LEU A 44 -9.08 -5.90 2.72
N LEU A 45 -8.75 -4.85 3.49
CA LEU A 45 -7.39 -4.56 3.93
C LEU A 45 -6.80 -5.70 4.75
N ASP A 46 -7.57 -6.27 5.68
CA ASP A 46 -7.12 -7.40 6.50
C ASP A 46 -6.90 -8.66 5.64
N SER A 47 -7.85 -8.99 4.76
CA SER A 47 -7.73 -10.11 3.80
C SER A 47 -6.50 -9.95 2.91
N LEU A 48 -6.30 -8.78 2.30
CA LEU A 48 -5.14 -8.51 1.45
C LEU A 48 -3.82 -8.58 2.24
N SER A 49 -3.82 -8.16 3.51
CA SER A 49 -2.64 -8.26 4.38
C SER A 49 -2.29 -9.72 4.62
N GLN A 50 -3.26 -10.53 5.06
CA GLN A 50 -3.07 -11.95 5.33
C GLN A 50 -2.63 -12.72 4.08
N GLU A 51 -3.25 -12.44 2.92
CA GLU A 51 -2.85 -13.01 1.64
C GLU A 51 -1.41 -12.62 1.28
N SER A 52 -1.02 -11.36 1.50
CA SER A 52 0.34 -10.89 1.19
C SER A 52 1.39 -11.55 2.09
N ASP A 53 1.10 -11.76 3.37
CA ASP A 53 1.99 -12.42 4.31
C ASP A 53 2.15 -13.92 3.96
N ALA A 54 1.05 -14.59 3.62
CA ALA A 54 1.06 -15.98 3.17
C ALA A 54 1.86 -16.19 1.87
N LEU A 55 1.73 -15.24 0.93
CA LEU A 55 2.51 -15.23 -0.31
C LEU A 55 4.00 -14.98 -0.03
N ALA A 56 4.33 -14.04 0.85
CA ALA A 56 5.71 -13.76 1.25
C ALA A 56 6.40 -15.00 1.84
N HIS A 57 5.74 -15.69 2.78
CA HIS A 57 6.26 -16.93 3.35
C HIS A 57 6.41 -18.05 2.31
N SER A 58 5.48 -18.16 1.37
CA SER A 58 5.57 -19.17 0.30
C SER A 58 6.71 -18.86 -0.69
N LEU A 59 6.91 -17.59 -1.03
CA LEU A 59 8.02 -17.13 -1.86
C LEU A 59 9.37 -17.43 -1.19
N GLU A 60 9.51 -17.10 0.09
CA GLU A 60 10.74 -17.36 0.85
C GLU A 60 11.08 -18.85 0.89
N ARG A 61 10.07 -19.71 1.13
CA ARG A 61 10.26 -21.17 1.10
C ARG A 61 10.72 -21.65 -0.28
N LYS A 62 10.08 -21.18 -1.36
CA LYS A 62 10.43 -21.58 -2.73
C LYS A 62 11.83 -21.11 -3.13
N GLN A 63 12.23 -19.91 -2.73
CA GLN A 63 13.60 -19.42 -2.95
C GLN A 63 14.64 -20.23 -2.18
N LYS A 64 14.36 -20.62 -0.93
CA LYS A 64 15.21 -21.52 -0.14
C LYS A 64 15.31 -22.91 -0.78
N GLU A 65 14.21 -23.45 -1.27
CA GLU A 65 14.17 -24.74 -1.96
C GLU A 65 14.97 -24.71 -3.27
N ALA A 66 14.75 -23.70 -4.12
CA ALA A 66 15.47 -23.52 -5.38
C ALA A 66 16.97 -23.30 -5.16
N SER A 67 17.37 -22.51 -4.15
CA SER A 67 18.79 -22.31 -3.83
C SER A 67 19.46 -23.58 -3.29
N SER A 68 18.76 -24.36 -2.48
CA SER A 68 19.25 -25.66 -2.02
C SER A 68 19.43 -26.63 -3.18
N LEU A 69 18.46 -26.70 -4.10
CA LEU A 69 18.53 -27.56 -5.27
C LEU A 69 19.66 -27.14 -6.22
N ARG A 70 19.84 -25.83 -6.47
CA ARG A 70 20.99 -25.29 -7.22
C ARG A 70 22.32 -25.71 -6.61
N ALA A 71 22.44 -25.63 -5.29
CA ALA A 71 23.67 -26.03 -4.60
C ALA A 71 23.93 -27.54 -4.77
N ARG A 72 22.90 -28.39 -4.63
CA ARG A 72 23.01 -29.83 -4.87
C ARG A 72 23.37 -30.14 -6.32
N GLN A 73 22.72 -29.50 -7.28
CA GLN A 73 23.02 -29.66 -8.70
C GLN A 73 24.46 -29.24 -9.04
N ALA A 74 24.95 -28.14 -8.46
CA ALA A 74 26.33 -27.69 -8.62
C ALA A 74 27.35 -28.71 -8.05
N ILE A 75 27.06 -29.28 -6.88
CA ILE A 75 27.90 -30.33 -6.27
C ILE A 75 27.87 -31.61 -7.13
N ALA A 76 26.67 -32.05 -7.53
CA ALA A 76 26.48 -33.24 -8.34
C ALA A 76 27.21 -33.12 -9.69
N SER A 77 27.07 -31.98 -10.38
CA SER A 77 27.74 -31.72 -11.66
C SER A 77 29.26 -31.68 -11.55
N ALA A 78 29.81 -31.09 -10.47
CA ALA A 78 31.24 -31.13 -10.19
C ALA A 78 31.73 -32.56 -9.93
N ALA A 79 31.04 -33.32 -9.08
CA ALA A 79 31.36 -34.72 -8.77
C ALA A 79 31.31 -35.60 -10.01
N LEU A 80 30.37 -35.34 -10.92
CA LEU A 80 30.22 -36.02 -12.21
C LEU A 80 31.46 -35.85 -13.10
N GLY A 81 32.05 -34.65 -13.11
CA GLY A 81 33.28 -34.37 -13.84
C GLY A 81 34.46 -35.20 -13.33
N ASP A 82 34.60 -35.30 -12.01
CA ASP A 82 35.65 -36.10 -11.37
C ASP A 82 35.42 -37.60 -11.54
N LEU A 83 34.17 -38.07 -11.39
CA LEU A 83 33.80 -39.47 -11.62
C LEU A 83 34.05 -39.89 -13.07
N LYS A 84 33.75 -39.05 -14.06
CA LYS A 84 34.07 -39.33 -15.47
C LYS A 84 35.57 -39.51 -15.69
N ARG A 85 36.41 -38.68 -15.08
CA ARG A 85 37.87 -38.83 -15.13
C ARG A 85 38.34 -40.13 -14.46
N GLN A 86 37.79 -40.46 -13.29
CA GLN A 86 38.11 -41.70 -12.57
C GLN A 86 37.71 -42.94 -13.38
N VAL A 87 36.50 -42.98 -13.94
CA VAL A 87 36.03 -44.09 -14.79
C VAL A 87 36.94 -44.25 -16.02
N SER A 88 37.31 -43.14 -16.68
CA SER A 88 38.25 -43.18 -17.82
C SER A 88 39.62 -43.73 -17.42
N THR A 89 40.14 -43.32 -16.26
CA THR A 89 41.45 -43.75 -15.77
C THR A 89 41.43 -45.23 -15.39
N LEU A 90 40.41 -45.68 -14.65
CA LEU A 90 40.23 -47.07 -14.25
C LEU A 90 40.03 -47.98 -15.47
N ALA A 91 39.31 -47.52 -16.50
CA ALA A 91 39.12 -48.28 -17.74
C ALA A 91 40.46 -48.50 -18.46
N ALA A 92 41.30 -47.46 -18.56
CA ALA A 92 42.63 -47.57 -19.16
C ALA A 92 43.55 -48.52 -18.36
N VAL A 93 43.48 -48.49 -17.02
CA VAL A 93 44.22 -49.42 -16.16
C VAL A 93 43.73 -50.87 -16.31
N GLU A 94 42.41 -51.08 -16.42
CA GLU A 94 41.85 -52.41 -16.70
C GLU A 94 42.38 -52.97 -18.02
N GLU A 95 42.40 -52.14 -19.07
CA GLU A 95 42.88 -52.54 -20.41
C GLU A 95 44.38 -52.87 -20.40
N GLU A 96 45.21 -52.07 -19.73
CA GLU A 96 46.64 -52.35 -19.56
C GLU A 96 46.88 -53.66 -18.79
N LEU A 97 46.14 -53.89 -17.70
CA LEU A 97 46.24 -55.12 -16.91
C LEU A 97 45.80 -56.35 -17.71
N GLN A 98 44.74 -56.24 -18.52
CA GLN A 98 44.31 -57.30 -19.42
C GLN A 98 45.39 -57.63 -20.46
N ARG A 99 46.00 -56.60 -21.07
CA ARG A 99 47.07 -56.80 -22.07
C ARG A 99 48.30 -57.49 -21.48
N ARG A 100 48.68 -57.13 -20.24
CA ARG A 100 49.80 -57.77 -19.53
C ARG A 100 49.50 -59.20 -19.10
N ALA A 101 48.26 -59.47 -18.68
CA ALA A 101 47.82 -60.82 -18.35
C ALA A 101 47.84 -61.76 -19.57
N GLY A 102 47.49 -61.25 -20.76
CA GLY A 102 47.48 -62.02 -22.01
C GLY A 102 48.84 -62.22 -22.70
N SER A 103 49.82 -61.33 -22.49
CA SER A 103 51.09 -61.35 -23.22
C SER A 103 52.25 -62.09 -22.54
N GLN A 104 52.17 -62.39 -21.23
CA GLN A 104 53.32 -62.93 -20.47
C GLN A 104 53.05 -64.24 -19.68
N GLY A 105 52.03 -65.02 -20.01
CA GLY A 105 51.77 -66.31 -19.33
C GLY A 105 51.49 -66.20 -17.81
N GLY A 106 51.33 -64.97 -17.30
CA GLY A 106 51.18 -64.63 -15.89
C GLY A 106 49.73 -64.36 -15.48
N ALA A 107 48.76 -65.05 -16.09
CA ALA A 107 47.33 -64.83 -15.86
C ALA A 107 46.96 -64.84 -14.37
N GLY A 108 47.60 -65.70 -13.56
CA GLY A 108 47.37 -65.76 -12.10
C GLY A 108 47.96 -64.58 -11.31
N LYS A 109 48.99 -63.89 -11.83
CA LYS A 109 49.72 -62.83 -11.10
C LYS A 109 48.96 -61.49 -11.08
N PHE A 110 48.12 -61.26 -12.10
CA PHE A 110 47.34 -60.02 -12.26
C PHE A 110 45.84 -60.21 -11.99
N ALA A 111 45.36 -61.45 -11.79
CA ALA A 111 43.95 -61.75 -11.60
C ALA A 111 43.30 -60.97 -10.44
N GLY A 112 43.96 -60.90 -9.27
CA GLY A 112 43.45 -60.16 -8.12
C GLY A 112 43.39 -58.64 -8.34
N GLY A 113 44.40 -58.07 -9.00
CA GLY A 113 44.41 -56.65 -9.36
C GLY A 113 43.34 -56.30 -10.40
N LEU A 114 43.14 -57.17 -11.39
CA LEU A 114 42.09 -57.01 -12.39
C LEU A 114 40.69 -57.05 -11.77
N GLN A 115 40.45 -57.98 -10.84
CA GLN A 115 39.19 -58.08 -10.11
C GLN A 115 38.93 -56.85 -9.23
N ALA A 116 39.96 -56.33 -8.56
CA ALA A 116 39.86 -55.10 -7.77
C ALA A 116 39.52 -53.88 -8.64
N VAL A 117 40.20 -53.71 -9.78
CA VAL A 117 39.93 -52.60 -10.73
C VAL A 117 38.51 -52.69 -11.30
N ARG A 118 38.05 -53.90 -11.65
CA ARG A 118 36.66 -54.12 -12.10
C ARG A 118 35.64 -53.75 -11.03
N GLY A 119 35.90 -54.10 -9.76
CA GLY A 119 35.05 -53.71 -8.64
C GLY A 119 34.95 -52.19 -8.48
N LEU A 120 36.11 -51.50 -8.51
CA LEU A 120 36.16 -50.04 -8.43
C LEU A 120 35.46 -49.36 -9.63
N LEU A 121 35.63 -49.90 -10.83
CA LEU A 121 35.01 -49.39 -12.05
C LEU A 121 33.48 -49.55 -12.03
N ALA A 122 32.98 -50.68 -11.52
CA ALA A 122 31.55 -50.89 -11.31
C ALA A 122 30.97 -49.90 -10.28
N GLN A 123 31.68 -49.68 -9.17
CA GLN A 123 31.29 -48.71 -8.15
C GLN A 123 31.30 -47.27 -8.70
N ALA A 124 32.36 -46.88 -9.40
CA ALA A 124 32.48 -45.54 -9.99
C ALA A 124 31.39 -45.26 -11.04
N ARG A 125 31.04 -46.25 -11.87
CA ARG A 125 29.91 -46.17 -12.81
C ARG A 125 28.56 -46.06 -12.10
N GLY A 126 28.39 -46.74 -10.96
CA GLY A 126 27.20 -46.61 -10.11
C GLY A 126 27.05 -45.19 -9.57
N SER A 127 28.10 -44.65 -8.96
CA SER A 127 28.13 -43.27 -8.46
C SER A 127 27.94 -42.24 -9.57
N GLN A 128 28.50 -42.48 -10.77
CA GLN A 128 28.30 -41.60 -11.92
C GLN A 128 26.82 -41.50 -12.30
N ARG A 129 26.10 -42.64 -12.39
CA ARG A 129 24.67 -42.64 -12.74
C ARG A 129 23.82 -41.92 -11.69
N GLN A 130 24.16 -42.07 -10.41
CA GLN A 130 23.47 -41.36 -9.34
C GLN A 130 23.69 -39.84 -9.46
N ALA A 131 24.94 -39.40 -9.63
CA ALA A 131 25.27 -37.99 -9.82
C ALA A 131 24.64 -37.42 -11.10
N GLU A 132 24.51 -38.20 -12.17
CA GLU A 132 23.79 -37.82 -13.40
C GLU A 132 22.30 -37.59 -13.14
N GLY A 133 21.64 -38.42 -12.34
CA GLY A 133 20.26 -38.20 -11.93
C GLY A 133 20.09 -36.91 -11.12
N GLU A 134 20.93 -36.71 -10.10
CA GLU A 134 20.89 -35.52 -9.23
C GLU A 134 21.24 -34.23 -9.98
N ALA A 135 22.08 -34.28 -11.02
CA ALA A 135 22.42 -33.12 -11.85
C ALA A 135 21.32 -32.75 -12.86
N GLN A 136 20.41 -33.68 -13.19
CA GLN A 136 19.29 -33.46 -14.10
C GLN A 136 18.06 -32.84 -13.41
N GLU A 137 17.91 -33.01 -12.09
CA GLU A 137 16.88 -32.29 -11.32
C GLU A 137 17.24 -30.80 -11.24
N GLY A 138 16.67 -30.01 -12.15
CA GLY A 138 16.91 -28.58 -12.26
C GLY A 138 15.98 -27.74 -11.36
N PRO A 139 16.43 -26.55 -10.92
CA PRO A 139 15.64 -25.61 -10.12
C PRO A 139 14.57 -24.86 -10.93
N GLU A 140 14.56 -25.00 -12.26
CA GLU A 140 13.78 -24.17 -13.18
C GLU A 140 12.28 -24.13 -12.84
N SER A 141 11.68 -25.29 -12.52
CA SER A 141 10.27 -25.36 -12.13
C SER A 141 9.98 -24.60 -10.83
N LEU A 142 10.88 -24.67 -9.84
CA LEU A 142 10.73 -23.95 -8.57
C LEU A 142 10.95 -22.44 -8.76
N GLU A 143 11.85 -22.06 -9.66
CA GLU A 143 12.09 -20.67 -10.02
C GLU A 143 10.90 -20.05 -10.74
N GLU A 144 10.28 -20.78 -11.66
CA GLU A 144 9.08 -20.33 -12.37
C GLU A 144 7.90 -20.15 -11.41
N GLN A 145 7.65 -21.13 -10.52
CA GLN A 145 6.68 -21.00 -9.43
C GLN A 145 7.01 -19.80 -8.52
N GLY A 146 8.29 -19.58 -8.23
CA GLY A 146 8.75 -18.43 -7.45
C GLY A 146 8.44 -17.09 -8.13
N ARG A 147 8.63 -16.98 -9.45
CA ARG A 147 8.30 -15.77 -10.22
C ARG A 147 6.80 -15.49 -10.23
N GLU A 148 5.97 -16.52 -10.36
CA GLU A 148 4.52 -16.37 -10.29
C GLU A 148 4.08 -15.86 -8.91
N LEU A 149 4.59 -16.48 -7.84
CA LEU A 149 4.32 -16.04 -6.47
C LEU A 149 4.80 -14.60 -6.22
N GLU A 150 5.95 -14.22 -6.75
CA GLU A 150 6.47 -12.85 -6.64
C GLU A 150 5.59 -11.84 -7.37
N SER A 151 5.11 -12.18 -8.57
CA SER A 151 4.16 -11.36 -9.32
C SER A 151 2.86 -11.13 -8.53
N ASN A 152 2.29 -12.21 -7.98
CA ASN A 152 1.09 -12.16 -7.16
C ASN A 152 1.30 -11.34 -5.88
N TYR A 153 2.44 -11.52 -5.20
CA TYR A 153 2.82 -10.74 -4.02
C TYR A 153 2.91 -9.25 -4.33
N ARG A 154 3.59 -8.86 -5.43
CA ARG A 154 3.72 -7.46 -5.85
C ARG A 154 2.37 -6.83 -6.18
N SER A 155 1.50 -7.57 -6.88
CA SER A 155 0.15 -7.10 -7.20
C SER A 155 -0.67 -6.83 -5.93
N LYS A 156 -0.69 -7.79 -4.99
CA LYS A 156 -1.45 -7.70 -3.73
C LYS A 156 -0.92 -6.59 -2.81
N THR A 157 0.39 -6.46 -2.67
CA THR A 157 1.01 -5.39 -1.89
C THR A 157 0.76 -4.01 -2.49
N SER A 158 0.76 -3.89 -3.83
CA SER A 158 0.38 -2.64 -4.51
C SER A 158 -1.09 -2.28 -4.27
N ALA A 159 -2.02 -3.23 -4.38
CA ALA A 159 -3.44 -3.01 -4.09
C ALA A 159 -3.66 -2.60 -2.63
N LEU A 160 -2.97 -3.25 -1.70
CA LEU A 160 -3.01 -2.91 -0.27
C LEU A 160 -2.44 -1.50 0.01
N ALA A 161 -1.36 -1.11 -0.66
CA ALA A 161 -0.81 0.24 -0.55
C ALA A 161 -1.79 1.31 -1.09
N GLN A 162 -2.42 1.04 -2.24
CA GLN A 162 -3.43 1.92 -2.83
C GLN A 162 -4.64 2.10 -1.90
N LEU A 163 -5.16 1.00 -1.35
CA LEU A 163 -6.32 1.03 -0.45
C LEU A 163 -6.01 1.77 0.86
N ARG A 164 -4.80 1.57 1.43
CA ARG A 164 -4.33 2.35 2.58
C ARG A 164 -4.22 3.85 2.28
N ALA A 165 -3.73 4.21 1.10
CA ALA A 165 -3.62 5.60 0.67
C ALA A 165 -5.00 6.25 0.50
N GLN A 166 -5.94 5.56 -0.16
CA GLN A 166 -7.32 6.01 -0.32
C GLN A 166 -8.00 6.24 1.03
N ARG A 167 -7.90 5.27 1.96
CA ARG A 167 -8.46 5.42 3.31
C ARG A 167 -7.86 6.58 4.08
N ARG A 168 -6.53 6.81 3.96
CA ARG A 168 -5.88 7.96 4.58
C ARG A 168 -6.38 9.27 3.97
N ALA A 169 -6.50 9.35 2.65
CA ALA A 169 -7.02 10.53 1.97
C ALA A 169 -8.48 10.84 2.38
N ALA A 170 -9.33 9.82 2.44
CA ALA A 170 -10.71 9.92 2.93
C ALA A 170 -10.75 10.41 4.38
N SER A 171 -9.94 9.83 5.28
CA SER A 171 -9.88 10.25 6.69
C SER A 171 -9.39 11.69 6.86
N ILE A 172 -8.35 12.11 6.12
CA ILE A 172 -7.86 13.49 6.14
C ILE A 172 -8.93 14.45 5.62
N GLY A 173 -9.55 14.10 4.49
CA GLY A 173 -10.60 14.93 3.90
C GLY A 173 -11.81 15.05 4.82
N GLN A 174 -12.23 13.97 5.48
CA GLN A 174 -13.32 14.00 6.45
C GLN A 174 -12.99 14.91 7.63
N SER A 175 -11.78 14.82 8.18
CA SER A 175 -11.32 15.69 9.27
C SER A 175 -11.34 17.16 8.86
N LEU A 176 -10.83 17.47 7.66
CA LEU A 176 -10.82 18.84 7.13
C LEU A 176 -12.24 19.39 6.93
N VAL A 177 -13.15 18.59 6.38
CA VAL A 177 -14.54 18.99 6.16
C VAL A 177 -15.28 19.18 7.48
N LEU A 178 -15.03 18.34 8.49
CA LEU A 178 -15.62 18.52 9.82
C LEU A 178 -15.13 19.81 10.47
N SER A 179 -13.82 20.10 10.40
CA SER A 179 -13.26 21.36 10.90
C SER A 179 -13.87 22.57 10.18
N ALA A 180 -14.03 22.50 8.86
CA ALA A 180 -14.65 23.57 8.08
C ALA A 180 -16.14 23.76 8.43
N LEU A 181 -16.86 22.67 8.71
CA LEU A 181 -18.26 22.74 9.16
C LEU A 181 -18.37 23.38 10.55
N GLU A 182 -17.46 23.06 11.47
CA GLU A 182 -17.41 23.67 12.80
C GLU A 182 -17.13 25.18 12.73
N ASP A 183 -16.17 25.59 11.88
CA ASP A 183 -15.85 27.00 11.65
C ASP A 183 -17.04 27.75 11.01
N GLU A 184 -17.71 27.14 10.03
CA GLU A 184 -18.89 27.70 9.36
C GLU A 184 -20.09 27.82 10.33
N ASP A 185 -20.30 26.83 11.19
CA ASP A 185 -21.34 26.86 12.22
C ASP A 185 -21.09 27.99 13.24
N ALA A 186 -19.83 28.18 13.65
CA ALA A 186 -19.43 29.29 14.51
C ALA A 186 -19.63 30.65 13.82
N PHE A 187 -19.21 30.78 12.56
CA PHE A 187 -19.37 32.00 11.79
C PHE A 187 -20.85 32.37 11.58
N LEU A 188 -21.69 31.38 11.27
CA LEU A 188 -23.14 31.57 11.15
C LEU A 188 -23.77 32.06 12.45
N ALA A 189 -23.36 31.50 13.60
CA ALA A 189 -23.84 31.93 14.91
C ALA A 189 -23.44 33.39 15.19
N ASP A 190 -22.20 33.78 14.90
CA ASP A 190 -21.71 35.15 15.05
C ASP A 190 -22.45 36.12 14.12
N LEU A 191 -22.67 35.74 12.87
CA LEU A 191 -23.40 36.54 11.89
C LEU A 191 -24.85 36.76 12.32
N GLN A 192 -25.52 35.71 12.80
CA GLN A 192 -26.88 35.81 13.34
C GLN A 192 -26.92 36.71 14.59
N SER A 193 -25.92 36.59 15.47
CA SER A 193 -25.77 37.45 16.64
C SER A 193 -25.61 38.93 16.23
N LEU A 194 -24.71 39.25 15.32
CA LEU A 194 -24.50 40.60 14.78
C LEU A 194 -25.76 41.15 14.11
N CYS A 195 -26.46 40.33 13.33
CA CYS A 195 -27.72 40.72 12.69
C CYS A 195 -28.81 41.01 13.72
N SER A 196 -28.92 40.21 14.78
CA SER A 196 -29.87 40.45 15.87
C SER A 196 -29.54 41.74 16.65
N LEU A 197 -28.25 41.98 16.93
CA LEU A 197 -27.77 43.17 17.61
C LEU A 197 -28.01 44.43 16.78
N GLY A 198 -27.70 44.39 15.49
CA GLY A 198 -27.94 45.50 14.58
C GLY A 198 -29.43 45.82 14.42
N GLN A 199 -30.29 44.80 14.30
CA GLN A 199 -31.74 45.00 14.32
C GLN A 199 -32.22 45.65 15.62
N ALA A 200 -31.71 45.20 16.77
CA ALA A 200 -32.05 45.81 18.06
C ALA A 200 -31.58 47.27 18.16
N ALA A 201 -30.39 47.59 17.62
CA ALA A 201 -29.87 48.95 17.57
C ALA A 201 -30.74 49.87 16.69
N TYR A 202 -31.12 49.42 15.48
CA TYR A 202 -32.02 50.17 14.61
C TYR A 202 -33.42 50.36 15.23
N ARG A 203 -33.98 49.34 15.89
CA ARG A 203 -35.25 49.49 16.63
C ARG A 203 -35.14 50.54 17.72
N ARG A 204 -34.10 50.51 18.54
CA ARG A 204 -33.87 51.54 19.58
C ARG A 204 -33.71 52.95 18.98
N LEU A 205 -33.05 53.05 17.84
CA LEU A 205 -32.86 54.33 17.15
C LEU A 205 -34.20 54.91 16.67
N ASP A 206 -35.06 54.08 16.08
CA ASP A 206 -36.38 54.48 15.58
C ASP A 206 -37.40 54.69 16.71
N GLU A 207 -37.42 53.84 17.74
CA GLU A 207 -38.43 53.86 18.82
C GLU A 207 -38.12 54.84 19.95
N ALA A 208 -36.83 55.05 20.29
CA ALA A 208 -36.46 55.85 21.46
C ALA A 208 -35.76 57.17 21.07
N LEU A 209 -34.80 57.13 20.16
CA LEU A 209 -33.95 58.29 19.84
C LEU A 209 -34.63 59.27 18.87
N GLN A 210 -35.17 58.77 17.77
CA GLN A 210 -35.83 59.60 16.75
C GLN A 210 -37.01 60.43 17.29
N PRO A 211 -37.95 59.87 18.10
CA PRO A 211 -39.02 60.67 18.69
C PRO A 211 -38.50 61.67 19.73
N THR A 212 -37.50 61.30 20.53
CA THR A 212 -36.90 62.22 21.52
C THR A 212 -36.23 63.41 20.84
N LEU A 213 -35.51 63.18 19.73
CA LEU A 213 -34.89 64.24 18.93
C LEU A 213 -35.92 65.12 18.23
N ARG A 214 -37.02 64.55 17.71
CA ARG A 214 -38.14 65.33 17.15
C ARG A 214 -38.79 66.21 18.20
N ASN A 215 -39.12 65.65 19.37
CA ASN A 215 -39.70 66.41 20.48
C ASN A 215 -38.77 67.55 20.94
N ALA A 216 -37.46 67.29 21.05
CA ALA A 216 -36.49 68.32 21.40
C ALA A 216 -36.39 69.42 20.33
N ALA A 217 -36.41 69.07 19.04
CA ALA A 217 -36.40 70.02 17.94
C ALA A 217 -37.68 70.88 17.91
N GLU A 218 -38.85 70.29 18.16
CA GLU A 218 -40.12 71.01 18.27
C GLU A 218 -40.12 72.01 19.43
N LEU A 219 -39.62 71.60 20.61
CA LEU A 219 -39.48 72.49 21.77
C LEU A 219 -38.53 73.65 21.53
N LEU A 220 -37.42 73.41 20.82
CA LEU A 220 -36.48 74.47 20.42
C LEU A 220 -37.10 75.44 19.41
N THR A 221 -37.91 74.94 18.48
CA THR A 221 -38.61 75.75 17.47
C THR A 221 -39.70 76.61 18.10
N GLN A 222 -40.44 76.08 19.08
CA GLN A 222 -41.44 76.84 19.85
C GLN A 222 -40.82 77.96 20.69
N ARG A 223 -39.60 77.77 21.20
CA ARG A 223 -38.88 78.81 21.96
C ARG A 223 -38.22 79.90 21.11
N THR A 224 -38.10 79.68 19.79
CA THR A 224 -37.43 80.60 18.86
C THR A 224 -38.40 81.35 17.93
N GLN A 225 -39.70 81.09 18.00
CA GLN A 225 -40.71 81.93 17.34
C GLN A 225 -40.88 83.25 18.11
N PRO A 226 -40.60 84.42 17.50
CA PRO A 226 -40.90 85.70 18.12
C PRO A 226 -42.42 85.91 18.15
N ALA A 227 -42.91 86.51 19.24
CA ALA A 227 -44.28 87.00 19.36
C ALA A 227 -44.62 88.03 18.28
#